data_AF-A0A089Q4R0-F1
#
_entry.id   AF-A0A089Q4R0-F1
#
_cell.length_a   1.000
_cell.length_b   1.000
_cell.length_c   1.000
_cell.angle_alpha   90.00
_cell.angle_beta   90.00
_cell.angle_gamma   90.00
#
_symmetry.space_group_name_H-M   'P 1'
#
loop_
_entity.id
_entity.type
_entity.pdbx_description
1 polymer ?
#
loop_
_entity_poly.entity_id
_entity_poly.type
_entity_poly.pdbx_seq_one_letter_code
_entity_poly.pdbx_strand_id
1 'polypeptide(L)'
;MAGAKEIRSKIASVQNTQKITKAMEMVAASKMRKSQDRMAASRPYADTMRKVIGHLANGNLEYKHPYLEERDVKRVGYLVVSTDRGLCGGLNINLFKKVLADMKEWSDKGVQSELAMIGSKGVSFFNSVGGNVVAQVTGMGDNPSLSELIGPVKVMLQAYDEGRLDKLYVVSNKFVNTMSQVPTITQLLPLPASEDEDLKRKSWDYLYEPDPKALLDTLLRRYVESQVYQGVVENLASEQAARMVAMKAATDNGGSLIKELRLVYNKARQASITQELTEIVGGASAV
;
A
#
# COMPACT_ATOMS: atom_id res chain seq x y z
N MET A 1 26.53 -18.83 -32.73
CA MET A 1 26.80 -18.20 -31.42
C MET A 1 26.31 -16.76 -31.48
N ALA A 2 25.74 -16.21 -30.40
CA ALA A 2 25.34 -14.80 -30.38
C ALA A 2 26.56 -13.92 -30.73
N GLY A 3 26.42 -13.04 -31.71
CA GLY A 3 27.55 -12.25 -32.22
C GLY A 3 28.03 -11.25 -31.16
N ALA A 4 29.33 -10.92 -31.16
CA ALA A 4 29.90 -9.91 -30.26
C ALA A 4 29.14 -8.56 -30.34
N LYS A 5 28.59 -8.22 -31.50
CA LYS A 5 27.74 -7.05 -31.74
C LYS A 5 26.42 -7.09 -30.95
N GLU A 6 25.76 -8.25 -30.89
CA GLU A 6 24.51 -8.43 -30.13
C GLU A 6 24.75 -8.39 -28.62
N ILE A 7 25.86 -8.98 -28.16
CA ILE A 7 26.23 -8.91 -26.73
C ILE A 7 26.50 -7.46 -26.33
N ARG A 8 27.16 -6.68 -27.19
CA ARG A 8 27.39 -5.25 -26.96
C ARG A 8 26.09 -4.44 -26.88
N SER A 9 25.12 -4.70 -27.75
CA SER A 9 23.82 -4.02 -27.68
C SER A 9 23.05 -4.41 -26.40
N LYS A 10 23.13 -5.67 -25.98
CA LYS A 10 22.53 -6.16 -24.73
C LYS A 10 23.16 -5.50 -23.50
N ILE A 11 24.49 -5.35 -23.46
CA ILE A 11 25.19 -4.60 -22.40
C ILE A 11 24.66 -3.17 -22.34
N ALA A 12 24.58 -2.48 -23.48
CA ALA A 12 24.10 -1.09 -23.53
C ALA A 12 22.63 -0.96 -23.05
N SER A 13 21.78 -1.93 -23.40
CA SER A 13 20.39 -1.99 -22.95
C SER A 13 20.31 -2.14 -21.42
N VAL A 14 21.02 -3.10 -20.83
CA VAL A 14 21.04 -3.32 -19.37
C VAL A 14 21.62 -2.10 -18.64
N GLN A 15 22.66 -1.46 -19.20
CA GLN A 15 23.21 -0.22 -18.65
C GLN A 15 22.18 0.91 -18.63
N ASN A 16 21.35 1.02 -19.68
CA ASN A 16 20.29 2.03 -19.70
C ASN A 16 19.22 1.74 -18.64
N THR A 17 18.77 0.48 -18.53
CA THR A 17 17.84 0.06 -17.48
C THR A 17 18.40 0.33 -16.08
N GLN A 18 19.68 0.06 -15.85
CA GLN A 18 20.37 0.33 -14.58
C GLN A 18 20.37 1.83 -14.22
N LYS A 19 20.58 2.72 -15.21
CA LYS A 19 20.51 4.17 -14.98
C LYS A 19 19.09 4.61 -14.61
N ILE A 20 18.08 4.05 -15.28
CA ILE A 20 16.67 4.34 -15.00
C ILE A 20 16.30 3.88 -13.59
N THR A 21 16.65 2.65 -13.20
CA THR A 21 16.38 2.15 -11.85
C THR A 21 17.09 2.98 -10.79
N LYS A 22 18.33 3.42 -11.04
CA LYS A 22 19.05 4.31 -10.13
C LYS A 22 18.39 5.67 -9.98
N ALA A 23 17.89 6.25 -11.07
CA ALA A 23 17.12 7.49 -11.02
C ALA A 23 15.81 7.31 -10.23
N MET A 24 15.09 6.21 -10.47
CA MET A 24 13.85 5.89 -9.74
C MET A 24 14.08 5.66 -8.24
N GLU A 25 15.20 5.05 -7.85
CA GLU A 25 15.63 4.92 -6.45
C GLU A 25 15.73 6.31 -5.79
N MET A 26 16.44 7.25 -6.42
CA MET A 26 16.62 8.61 -5.90
C MET A 26 15.32 9.40 -5.84
N VAL A 27 14.46 9.25 -6.86
CA VAL A 27 13.13 9.88 -6.88
C VAL A 27 12.24 9.33 -5.76
N ALA A 28 12.25 8.03 -5.55
CA ALA A 28 11.50 7.39 -4.47
C ALA A 28 12.00 7.85 -3.09
N ALA A 29 13.32 7.97 -2.90
CA ALA A 29 13.92 8.49 -1.67
C ALA A 29 13.44 9.92 -1.36
N SER A 30 13.42 10.80 -2.36
CA SER A 30 12.92 12.18 -2.21
C SER A 30 11.43 12.22 -1.87
N LYS A 31 10.61 11.41 -2.56
CA LYS A 31 9.16 11.31 -2.30
C LYS A 31 8.86 10.72 -0.92
N MET A 32 9.64 9.73 -0.47
CA MET A 32 9.48 9.10 0.84
C MET A 32 9.53 10.11 1.97
N ARG A 33 10.48 11.04 1.96
CA ARG A 33 10.57 12.10 2.98
C ARG A 33 9.28 12.93 3.03
N LYS A 34 8.81 13.39 1.87
CA LYS A 34 7.56 14.16 1.77
C LYS A 34 6.34 13.38 2.25
N SER A 35 6.30 12.07 2.00
CA SER A 35 5.23 11.18 2.48
C SER A 35 5.27 11.01 4.00
N GLN A 36 6.46 10.90 4.60
CA GLN A 36 6.63 10.83 6.05
C GLN A 36 6.19 12.14 6.73
N ASP A 37 6.54 13.28 6.17
CA ASP A 37 6.12 14.58 6.71
C ASP A 37 4.59 14.71 6.72
N ARG A 38 3.92 14.26 5.66
CA ARG A 38 2.45 14.22 5.59
C ARG A 38 1.84 13.24 6.58
N MET A 39 2.46 12.07 6.74
CA MET A 39 2.04 11.07 7.72
C MET A 39 2.15 11.62 9.14
N ALA A 40 3.21 12.37 9.45
CA ALA A 40 3.37 13.01 10.75
C ALA A 40 2.33 14.12 10.96
N ALA A 41 2.04 14.91 9.92
CA ALA A 41 1.06 15.99 9.97
C ALA A 41 -0.40 15.52 10.11
N SER A 42 -0.74 14.30 9.69
CA SER A 42 -2.11 13.77 9.81
C SER A 42 -2.44 13.18 11.19
N ARG A 43 -1.42 12.75 11.96
CA ARG A 43 -1.61 12.12 13.28
C ARG A 43 -2.33 13.00 14.31
N PRO A 44 -1.98 14.30 14.50
CA PRO A 44 -2.60 15.12 15.55
C PRO A 44 -4.12 15.22 15.43
N TYR A 45 -4.66 15.24 14.21
CA TYR A 45 -6.10 15.30 13.97
C TYR A 45 -6.79 14.01 14.43
N ALA A 46 -6.28 12.85 13.99
CA ALA A 46 -6.82 11.54 14.34
C ALA A 46 -6.73 11.28 15.86
N ASP A 47 -5.60 11.64 16.48
CA ASP A 47 -5.37 11.46 17.92
C ASP A 47 -6.29 12.36 18.75
N THR A 48 -6.45 13.62 18.36
CA THR A 48 -7.37 14.55 19.06
C THR A 48 -8.81 14.09 18.94
N MET A 49 -9.22 13.66 17.74
CA MET A 49 -10.56 13.15 17.52
C MET A 49 -10.82 11.86 18.29
N ARG A 50 -9.84 10.95 18.37
CA ARG A 50 -9.92 9.75 19.22
C ARG A 50 -10.10 10.09 20.69
N LYS A 51 -9.39 11.09 21.22
CA LYS A 51 -9.54 11.54 22.61
C LYS A 51 -10.94 12.08 22.88
N VAL A 52 -11.47 12.92 21.98
CA VAL A 52 -12.83 13.47 22.09
C VAL A 52 -13.88 12.36 22.02
N ILE A 53 -13.76 11.42 21.09
CA ILE A 53 -14.65 10.26 20.99
C ILE A 53 -14.56 9.38 22.23
N GLY A 54 -13.36 9.14 22.76
CA GLY A 54 -13.14 8.35 23.98
C GLY A 54 -13.77 8.99 25.21
N HIS A 55 -13.66 10.32 25.37
CA HIS A 55 -14.35 11.04 26.44
C HIS A 55 -15.87 10.95 26.28
N LEU A 56 -16.38 11.15 25.07
CA LEU A 56 -17.81 11.11 24.78
C LEU A 56 -18.39 9.71 25.01
N ALA A 57 -17.70 8.65 24.56
CA ALA A 57 -18.11 7.26 24.74
C ALA A 57 -18.09 6.79 26.20
N ASN A 58 -17.23 7.39 27.05
CA ASN A 58 -17.18 7.11 28.50
C ASN A 58 -18.11 8.03 29.31
N GLY A 59 -18.65 9.10 28.71
CA GLY A 59 -19.65 9.95 29.34
C GLY A 59 -20.97 9.19 29.54
N ASN A 60 -21.81 9.68 30.47
CA ASN A 60 -23.17 9.16 30.67
C ASN A 60 -24.07 9.58 29.48
N LEU A 61 -23.81 9.03 28.30
CA LEU A 61 -24.70 9.17 27.16
C LEU A 61 -25.84 8.16 27.32
N GLU A 62 -27.07 8.65 27.40
CA GLU A 62 -28.28 7.82 27.23
C GLU A 62 -28.32 7.19 25.82
N TYR A 63 -27.63 7.79 24.85
CA TYR A 63 -27.57 7.34 23.47
C TYR A 63 -26.29 6.55 23.16
N LYS A 64 -26.44 5.26 22.82
CA LYS A 64 -25.37 4.43 22.28
C LYS A 64 -25.37 4.48 20.75
N HIS A 65 -24.21 4.81 20.18
CA HIS A 65 -24.05 4.85 18.73
C HIS A 65 -23.86 3.42 18.17
N PRO A 66 -24.47 3.07 17.02
CA PRO A 66 -24.30 1.74 16.38
C PRO A 66 -22.85 1.34 16.05
N TYR A 67 -21.94 2.31 16.02
CA TYR A 67 -20.52 2.08 15.74
C TYR A 67 -19.72 1.66 16.98
N LEU A 68 -20.31 1.77 18.17
CA LEU A 68 -19.70 1.40 19.45
C LEU A 68 -20.19 0.04 19.94
N GLU A 69 -21.26 -0.49 19.36
CA GLU A 69 -21.87 -1.75 19.79
C GLU A 69 -21.33 -2.92 18.96
N GLU A 70 -20.93 -3.99 19.65
CA GLU A 70 -20.61 -5.25 18.99
C GLU A 70 -21.90 -5.99 18.63
N ARG A 71 -21.92 -6.56 17.42
CA ARG A 71 -23.03 -7.35 16.89
C ARG A 71 -22.53 -8.64 16.25
N ASP A 72 -23.46 -9.57 16.07
CA ASP A 72 -23.19 -10.83 15.37
C ASP A 72 -22.73 -10.56 13.93
N VAL A 73 -21.68 -11.27 13.49
CA VAL A 73 -20.98 -10.94 12.24
C VAL A 73 -21.49 -11.85 11.13
N LYS A 74 -22.31 -11.29 10.23
CA LYS A 74 -22.82 -11.97 9.03
C LYS A 74 -22.11 -11.51 7.78
N ARG A 75 -21.62 -10.26 7.78
CA ARG A 75 -20.86 -9.67 6.67
C ARG A 75 -19.74 -8.76 7.14
N VAL A 76 -18.62 -8.80 6.43
CA VAL A 76 -17.42 -8.00 6.72
C VAL A 76 -17.03 -7.14 5.52
N GLY A 77 -16.56 -5.93 5.79
CA GLY A 77 -16.11 -4.97 4.79
C GLY A 77 -14.61 -4.70 4.91
N TYR A 78 -13.93 -4.59 3.77
CA TYR A 78 -12.50 -4.25 3.72
C TYR A 78 -12.25 -3.03 2.82
N LEU A 79 -11.65 -2.00 3.40
CA LEU A 79 -11.05 -0.87 2.68
C LEU A 79 -9.59 -1.22 2.39
N VAL A 80 -9.31 -1.73 1.20
CA VAL A 80 -7.99 -2.23 0.82
C VAL A 80 -7.17 -1.14 0.12
N VAL A 81 -6.12 -0.70 0.78
CA VAL A 81 -5.19 0.34 0.31
C VAL A 81 -4.02 -0.28 -0.43
N SER A 82 -4.08 -0.24 -1.75
CA SER A 82 -3.02 -0.63 -2.68
C SER A 82 -2.34 0.59 -3.30
N THR A 83 -1.31 0.35 -4.12
CA THR A 83 -0.63 1.40 -4.88
C THR A 83 -1.25 1.59 -6.27
N ASP A 84 -1.15 2.78 -6.84
CA ASP A 84 -1.49 3.00 -8.26
C ASP A 84 -0.38 2.49 -9.20
N ARG A 85 0.88 2.66 -8.79
CA ARG A 85 2.05 2.29 -9.58
C ARG A 85 2.71 1.01 -9.06
N GLY A 86 3.33 0.24 -9.95
CA GLY A 86 4.11 -0.93 -9.60
C GLY A 86 5.55 -0.61 -9.17
N LEU A 87 6.43 -1.58 -9.40
CA LEU A 87 7.88 -1.48 -9.13
C LEU A 87 8.22 -1.21 -7.65
N CYS A 88 7.39 -1.72 -6.73
CA CYS A 88 7.54 -1.59 -5.27
C CYS A 88 7.80 -2.95 -4.60
N GLY A 89 8.43 -3.89 -5.30
CA GLY A 89 8.69 -5.24 -4.80
C GLY A 89 7.41 -5.98 -4.44
N GLY A 90 7.43 -6.67 -3.29
CA GLY A 90 6.32 -7.51 -2.81
C GLY A 90 5.22 -6.77 -2.03
N LEU A 91 5.27 -5.43 -1.91
CA LEU A 91 4.39 -4.65 -1.01
C LEU A 91 2.90 -4.98 -1.19
N ASN A 92 2.38 -4.85 -2.42
CA ASN A 92 0.97 -5.14 -2.70
C ASN A 92 0.64 -6.62 -2.55
N ILE A 93 1.52 -7.51 -3.03
CA ILE A 93 1.27 -8.96 -3.01
C ILE A 93 1.21 -9.49 -1.57
N ASN A 94 2.10 -9.01 -0.70
CA ASN A 94 2.10 -9.39 0.72
C ASN A 94 0.81 -8.91 1.41
N LEU A 95 0.35 -7.70 1.08
CA LEU A 95 -0.92 -7.18 1.58
C LEU A 95 -2.11 -8.01 1.08
N PHE A 96 -2.19 -8.29 -0.22
CA PHE A 96 -3.30 -9.04 -0.81
C PHE A 96 -3.36 -10.48 -0.30
N LYS A 97 -2.20 -11.14 -0.13
CA LYS A 97 -2.15 -12.49 0.47
C LYS A 97 -2.72 -12.50 1.88
N LYS A 98 -2.41 -11.47 2.69
CA LYS A 98 -2.95 -11.34 4.05
C LYS A 98 -4.48 -11.12 4.03
N VAL A 99 -4.96 -10.25 3.14
CA VAL A 99 -6.41 -10.02 2.95
C VAL A 99 -7.12 -11.30 2.54
N LEU A 100 -6.59 -12.03 1.55
CA LEU A 100 -7.20 -13.28 1.08
C LEU A 100 -7.23 -14.37 2.16
N ALA A 101 -6.20 -14.45 3.00
CA ALA A 101 -6.18 -15.37 4.14
C ALA A 101 -7.27 -15.02 5.17
N ASP A 102 -7.38 -13.74 5.54
CA ASP A 102 -8.40 -13.26 6.48
C ASP A 102 -9.82 -13.43 5.91
N MET A 103 -10.03 -13.10 4.63
CA MET A 103 -11.31 -13.33 3.94
C MET A 103 -11.69 -14.81 3.89
N LYS A 104 -10.70 -15.70 3.75
CA LYS A 104 -10.96 -17.15 3.77
C LYS A 104 -11.44 -17.60 5.15
N GLU A 105 -10.82 -17.12 6.23
CA GLU A 105 -11.25 -17.43 7.60
C GLU A 105 -12.70 -16.99 7.87
N TRP A 106 -13.14 -15.87 7.28
CA TRP A 106 -14.55 -15.45 7.34
C TRP A 106 -15.46 -16.28 6.46
N SER A 107 -15.02 -16.60 5.24
CA SER A 107 -15.79 -17.45 4.32
C SER A 107 -16.01 -18.87 4.88
N ASP A 108 -15.02 -19.42 5.58
CA ASP A 108 -15.12 -20.74 6.24
C ASP A 108 -16.17 -20.73 7.38
N LYS A 109 -16.46 -19.55 7.94
CA LYS A 109 -17.55 -19.32 8.90
C LYS A 109 -18.89 -18.98 8.24
N GLY A 110 -18.97 -19.00 6.91
CA GLY A 110 -20.17 -18.63 6.14
C GLY A 110 -20.44 -17.13 6.05
N VAL A 111 -19.47 -16.29 6.41
CA VAL A 111 -19.57 -14.82 6.41
C VAL A 111 -19.11 -14.27 5.07
N GLN A 112 -19.90 -13.37 4.46
CA GLN A 112 -19.55 -12.76 3.17
C GLN A 112 -18.67 -11.52 3.34
N SER A 113 -17.81 -11.25 2.35
CA SER A 113 -16.88 -10.13 2.36
C SER A 113 -17.14 -9.15 1.22
N GLU A 114 -17.22 -7.85 1.53
CA GLU A 114 -17.30 -6.76 0.56
C GLU A 114 -15.99 -5.94 0.55
N LEU A 115 -15.57 -5.49 -0.63
CA LEU A 115 -14.28 -4.82 -0.84
C LEU A 115 -14.51 -3.41 -1.37
N ALA A 116 -13.88 -2.43 -0.74
CA ALA A 116 -13.69 -1.09 -1.29
C ALA A 116 -12.20 -0.91 -1.63
N MET A 117 -11.90 -0.72 -2.91
CA MET A 117 -10.53 -0.71 -3.41
C MET A 117 -9.98 0.70 -3.51
N ILE A 118 -8.81 0.92 -2.92
CA ILE A 118 -8.07 2.18 -3.01
C ILE A 118 -6.78 1.86 -3.76
N GLY A 119 -6.63 2.42 -4.96
CA GLY A 119 -5.47 2.24 -5.83
C GLY A 119 -5.65 1.20 -6.95
N SER A 120 -4.99 1.47 -8.07
CA SER A 120 -5.14 0.72 -9.34
C SER A 120 -4.68 -0.73 -9.27
N LYS A 121 -3.64 -1.04 -8.48
CA LYS A 121 -3.11 -2.42 -8.38
C LYS A 121 -4.05 -3.37 -7.65
N GLY A 122 -4.77 -2.87 -6.65
CA GLY A 122 -5.81 -3.63 -5.96
C GLY A 122 -6.96 -3.96 -6.90
N VAL A 123 -7.49 -2.96 -7.61
CA VAL A 123 -8.57 -3.16 -8.59
C VAL A 123 -8.20 -4.24 -9.60
N SER A 124 -7.01 -4.13 -10.20
CA SER A 124 -6.54 -5.12 -11.19
C SER A 124 -6.44 -6.54 -10.62
N PHE A 125 -5.97 -6.67 -9.38
CA PHE A 125 -5.77 -7.96 -8.72
C PHE A 125 -7.10 -8.63 -8.36
N PHE A 126 -8.00 -7.91 -7.67
CA PHE A 126 -9.28 -8.48 -7.23
C PHE A 126 -10.28 -8.68 -8.38
N ASN A 127 -10.16 -7.94 -9.48
CA ASN A 127 -10.89 -8.24 -10.71
C ASN A 127 -10.43 -9.57 -11.34
N SER A 128 -9.18 -9.96 -11.15
CA SER A 128 -8.62 -11.20 -11.72
C SER A 128 -8.84 -12.42 -10.83
N VAL A 129 -8.62 -12.26 -9.52
CA VAL A 129 -8.74 -13.34 -8.53
C VAL A 129 -10.19 -13.58 -8.09
N GLY A 130 -11.05 -12.58 -8.30
CA GLY A 130 -12.42 -12.56 -7.80
C GLY A 130 -12.51 -11.89 -6.44
N GLY A 131 -13.62 -11.20 -6.22
CA GLY A 131 -13.92 -10.45 -5.01
C GLY A 131 -15.08 -9.49 -5.26
N ASN A 132 -15.97 -9.31 -4.28
CA ASN A 132 -17.10 -8.40 -4.41
C ASN A 132 -16.65 -6.94 -4.18
N VAL A 133 -16.15 -6.30 -5.24
CA VAL A 133 -15.72 -4.89 -5.20
C VAL A 133 -16.94 -3.97 -5.34
N VAL A 134 -17.34 -3.32 -4.25
CA VAL A 134 -18.53 -2.46 -4.19
C VAL A 134 -18.23 -0.99 -4.48
N ALA A 135 -16.98 -0.56 -4.28
CA ALA A 135 -16.52 0.78 -4.58
C ALA A 135 -15.03 0.77 -4.91
N GLN A 136 -14.57 1.74 -5.70
CA GLN A 136 -13.15 1.92 -5.97
C GLN A 136 -12.79 3.39 -6.16
N VAL A 137 -11.54 3.72 -5.81
CA VAL A 137 -10.89 4.98 -6.17
C VAL A 137 -9.47 4.69 -6.63
N THR A 138 -9.04 5.34 -7.71
CA THR A 138 -7.72 5.13 -8.33
C THR A 138 -7.17 6.46 -8.81
N GLY A 139 -5.85 6.55 -8.99
CA GLY A 139 -5.22 7.71 -9.61
C GLY A 139 -4.94 8.87 -8.67
N MET A 140 -4.94 8.65 -7.35
CA MET A 140 -4.59 9.69 -6.35
C MET A 140 -3.11 10.09 -6.42
N GLY A 141 -2.27 9.23 -7.02
CA GLY A 141 -0.86 9.51 -7.26
C GLY A 141 -0.07 9.74 -5.97
N ASP A 142 0.78 10.77 -5.96
CA ASP A 142 1.65 11.09 -4.82
C ASP A 142 1.03 12.09 -3.82
N ASN A 143 -0.18 12.61 -4.09
CA ASN A 143 -0.80 13.69 -3.32
C ASN A 143 -2.25 13.33 -2.96
N PRO A 144 -2.48 12.30 -2.12
CA PRO A 144 -3.83 11.89 -1.76
C PRO A 144 -4.55 13.02 -1.02
N SER A 145 -5.77 13.30 -1.42
CA SER A 145 -6.68 14.22 -0.74
C SER A 145 -7.75 13.46 0.02
N LEU A 146 -8.23 14.04 1.13
CA LEU A 146 -9.35 13.44 1.87
C LEU A 146 -10.61 13.35 1.02
N SER A 147 -10.85 14.35 0.17
CA SER A 147 -12.01 14.43 -0.73
C SER A 147 -12.17 13.23 -1.66
N GLU A 148 -11.07 12.66 -2.15
CA GLU A 148 -11.10 11.47 -3.02
C GLU A 148 -11.51 10.20 -2.27
N LEU A 149 -11.25 10.13 -0.95
CA LEU A 149 -11.55 8.97 -0.12
C LEU A 149 -12.99 8.97 0.40
N ILE A 150 -13.67 10.12 0.42
CA ILE A 150 -15.04 10.25 0.91
C ILE A 150 -15.99 9.29 0.17
N GLY A 151 -15.84 9.14 -1.15
CA GLY A 151 -16.70 8.28 -1.96
C GLY A 151 -16.70 6.82 -1.50
N PRO A 152 -15.56 6.10 -1.57
CA PRO A 152 -15.48 4.71 -1.13
C PRO A 152 -15.82 4.51 0.35
N VAL A 153 -15.37 5.42 1.22
CA VAL A 153 -15.67 5.32 2.66
C VAL A 153 -17.16 5.46 2.92
N LYS A 154 -17.84 6.42 2.27
CA LYS A 154 -19.28 6.63 2.41
C LYS A 154 -20.08 5.40 1.99
N VAL A 155 -19.69 4.71 0.92
CA VAL A 155 -20.36 3.47 0.49
C VAL A 155 -20.27 2.39 1.57
N MET A 156 -19.10 2.21 2.18
CA MET A 156 -18.89 1.23 3.25
C MET A 156 -19.62 1.61 4.55
N LEU A 157 -19.61 2.89 4.91
CA LEU A 157 -20.34 3.41 6.06
C LEU A 157 -21.85 3.25 5.89
N GLN A 158 -22.38 3.58 4.71
CA GLN A 158 -23.80 3.39 4.40
C GLN A 158 -24.20 1.91 4.48
N ALA A 159 -23.35 1.00 3.97
CA ALA A 159 -23.60 -0.43 4.11
C ALA A 159 -23.59 -0.90 5.57
N TYR A 160 -22.76 -0.29 6.44
CA TYR A 160 -22.77 -0.56 7.87
C TYR A 160 -24.03 -0.02 8.56
N ASP A 161 -24.44 1.22 8.22
CA ASP A 161 -25.65 1.89 8.74
C ASP A 161 -26.92 1.10 8.40
N GLU A 162 -26.99 0.55 7.18
CA GLU A 162 -28.10 -0.29 6.70
C GLU A 162 -28.08 -1.73 7.26
N GLY A 163 -27.08 -2.09 8.08
CA GLY A 163 -26.92 -3.45 8.62
C GLY A 163 -26.50 -4.49 7.58
N ARG A 164 -26.00 -4.06 6.42
CA ARG A 164 -25.41 -4.94 5.41
C ARG A 164 -23.96 -5.30 5.73
N LEU A 165 -23.26 -4.55 6.58
CA LEU A 165 -21.92 -4.86 7.07
C LEU A 165 -21.87 -4.81 8.58
N ASP A 166 -21.31 -5.83 9.22
CA ASP A 166 -21.22 -5.92 10.68
C ASP A 166 -19.85 -5.53 11.21
N LYS A 167 -18.79 -5.70 10.39
CA LYS A 167 -17.45 -5.19 10.67
C LYS A 167 -16.86 -4.49 9.46
N LEU A 168 -16.04 -3.48 9.71
CA LEU A 168 -15.29 -2.75 8.69
C LEU A 168 -13.82 -2.70 9.08
N TYR A 169 -12.95 -3.09 8.15
CA TYR A 169 -11.50 -3.08 8.30
C TYR A 169 -10.86 -2.10 7.32
N VAL A 170 -9.75 -1.48 7.73
CA VAL A 170 -8.79 -0.85 6.82
C VAL A 170 -7.58 -1.75 6.68
N VAL A 171 -7.16 -1.95 5.44
CA VAL A 171 -6.02 -2.81 5.12
C VAL A 171 -4.97 -1.98 4.41
N SER A 172 -3.82 -1.81 5.05
CA SER A 172 -2.73 -0.99 4.53
C SER A 172 -1.37 -1.52 5.01
N ASN A 173 -0.28 -0.98 4.48
CA ASN A 173 1.06 -1.31 4.93
C ASN A 173 1.54 -0.30 5.98
N LYS A 174 1.74 -0.79 7.21
CA LYS A 174 2.30 0.00 8.31
C LYS A 174 3.78 0.28 8.05
N PHE A 175 4.16 1.55 8.12
CA PHE A 175 5.54 1.97 7.92
C PHE A 175 6.31 1.81 9.23
N VAL A 176 7.12 0.74 9.33
CA VAL A 176 7.99 0.53 10.51
C VAL A 176 9.31 1.27 10.31
N ASN A 177 9.98 0.99 9.19
CA ASN A 177 11.18 1.68 8.78
C ASN A 177 11.37 1.53 7.26
N THR A 178 12.44 2.12 6.73
CA THR A 178 12.77 2.11 5.31
C THR A 178 12.90 0.71 4.71
N MET A 179 13.31 -0.29 5.49
CA MET A 179 13.49 -1.67 5.03
C MET A 179 12.31 -2.59 5.36
N SER A 180 11.46 -2.21 6.32
CA SER A 180 10.39 -3.05 6.85
C SER A 180 9.04 -2.35 6.74
N GLN A 181 8.17 -2.92 5.93
CA GLN A 181 6.76 -2.54 5.78
C GLN A 181 5.90 -3.75 6.10
N VAL A 182 4.94 -3.59 7.02
CA VAL A 182 4.16 -4.71 7.55
C VAL A 182 2.71 -4.61 7.07
N PRO A 183 2.19 -5.59 6.32
CA PRO A 183 0.79 -5.60 5.93
C PRO A 183 -0.08 -5.77 7.19
N THR A 184 -0.98 -4.82 7.41
CA THR A 184 -1.78 -4.72 8.63
C THR A 184 -3.25 -4.61 8.27
N ILE A 185 -4.08 -5.39 8.97
CA ILE A 185 -5.54 -5.31 8.90
C ILE A 185 -5.96 -4.72 10.24
N THR A 186 -6.54 -3.53 10.21
CA THR A 186 -6.98 -2.80 11.41
C THR A 186 -8.49 -2.67 11.37
N GLN A 187 -9.17 -3.07 12.45
CA GLN A 187 -10.61 -2.88 12.57
C GLN A 187 -10.92 -1.40 12.77
N LEU A 188 -11.82 -0.87 11.94
CA LEU A 188 -12.36 0.50 12.06
C LEU A 188 -13.69 0.49 12.80
N LEU A 189 -14.61 -0.39 12.38
CA LEU A 189 -15.94 -0.53 12.94
C LEU A 189 -16.24 -2.01 13.29
N PRO A 190 -16.95 -2.28 14.39
CA PRO A 190 -17.22 -1.35 15.49
C PRO A 190 -15.90 -0.81 16.09
N LEU A 191 -15.92 0.42 16.62
CA LEU A 191 -14.72 1.05 17.15
C LEU A 191 -14.19 0.18 18.28
N PRO A 192 -12.91 -0.25 18.21
CA PRO A 192 -12.32 -0.99 19.31
C PRO A 192 -12.27 -0.11 20.56
N ALA A 193 -12.54 -0.71 21.72
CA ALA A 193 -12.43 -0.02 22.99
C ALA A 193 -11.02 0.59 23.16
N SER A 194 -10.94 1.84 23.63
CA SER A 194 -9.65 2.47 23.88
C SER A 194 -9.01 1.87 25.14
N GLU A 195 -7.78 1.38 25.02
CA GLU A 195 -7.00 0.83 26.14
C GLU A 195 -6.38 1.92 27.04
N ASP A 196 -6.46 3.20 26.64
CA ASP A 196 -5.87 4.32 27.39
C ASP A 196 -6.59 4.55 28.74
N GLU A 197 -5.96 4.13 29.84
CA GLU A 197 -6.43 4.36 31.21
C GLU A 197 -6.52 5.86 31.56
N ASP A 198 -5.73 6.72 30.93
CA ASP A 198 -5.74 8.17 31.19
C ASP A 198 -7.03 8.85 30.71
N LEU A 199 -7.69 8.31 29.66
CA LEU A 199 -9.01 8.78 29.22
C LEU A 199 -10.12 8.43 30.21
N LYS A 200 -9.90 7.45 31.10
CA LYS A 200 -10.86 7.07 32.15
C LYS A 200 -10.77 7.98 33.38
N ARG A 201 -9.66 8.72 33.57
CA ARG A 201 -9.39 9.50 34.80
C ARG A 201 -9.85 10.95 34.78
N LYS A 202 -10.12 11.55 33.61
CA LYS A 202 -10.53 12.95 33.49
C LYS A 202 -12.00 13.06 33.08
N SER A 203 -12.90 13.00 34.07
CA SER A 203 -14.34 13.25 33.88
C SER A 203 -14.64 14.75 33.94
N TRP A 204 -14.36 15.48 32.87
CA TRP A 204 -14.96 16.79 32.65
C TRP A 204 -16.01 16.63 31.56
N ASP A 205 -17.23 17.05 31.87
CA ASP A 205 -18.36 16.94 30.97
C ASP A 205 -18.34 18.10 29.97
N TYR A 206 -18.64 17.83 28.70
CA TYR A 206 -18.70 18.89 27.69
C TYR A 206 -20.12 19.45 27.65
N LEU A 207 -20.24 20.76 27.44
CA LEU A 207 -21.50 21.33 26.98
C LEU A 207 -21.60 21.10 25.47
N TYR A 208 -22.58 20.32 25.04
CA TYR A 208 -22.79 19.95 23.64
C TYR A 208 -23.81 20.88 22.99
N GLU A 209 -23.45 21.50 21.87
CA GLU A 209 -24.35 22.26 21.01
C GLU A 209 -24.18 21.76 19.56
N PRO A 210 -25.25 21.35 18.83
CA PRO A 210 -26.68 21.40 19.18
C PRO A 210 -27.17 20.24 20.06
N ASP A 211 -26.91 18.98 19.68
CA ASP A 211 -27.26 17.79 20.47
C ASP A 211 -26.11 16.75 20.44
N PRO A 212 -25.88 15.97 21.52
CA PRO A 212 -24.79 15.00 21.59
C PRO A 212 -24.86 13.92 20.51
N LYS A 213 -26.07 13.54 20.07
CA LYS A 213 -26.29 12.47 19.08
C LYS A 213 -25.84 12.91 17.69
N ALA A 214 -26.24 14.09 17.22
CA ALA A 214 -25.85 14.62 15.92
C ALA A 214 -24.33 14.91 15.86
N LEU A 215 -23.77 15.40 16.97
CA LEU A 215 -22.32 15.57 17.11
C LEU A 215 -21.59 14.24 17.02
N LEU A 216 -22.04 13.21 17.74
CA LEU A 216 -21.40 11.90 17.76
C LEU A 216 -21.44 11.22 16.38
N ASP A 217 -22.57 11.25 15.67
CA ASP A 217 -22.68 10.70 14.31
C ASP A 217 -21.70 11.41 13.35
N THR A 218 -21.64 12.74 13.40
CA THR A 218 -20.72 13.52 12.57
C THR A 218 -19.25 13.23 12.91
N LEU A 219 -18.91 13.21 14.19
CA LEU A 219 -17.55 12.99 14.67
C LEU A 219 -17.06 11.58 14.34
N LEU A 220 -17.89 10.56 14.53
CA LEU A 220 -17.53 9.18 14.23
C LEU A 220 -17.30 8.95 12.74
N ARG A 221 -18.15 9.52 11.87
CA ARG A 221 -17.94 9.47 10.41
C ARG A 221 -16.61 10.13 10.03
N ARG A 222 -16.35 11.34 10.54
CA ARG A 222 -15.08 12.06 10.29
C ARG A 222 -13.85 11.31 10.85
N TYR A 223 -14.02 10.60 11.94
CA TYR A 223 -12.96 9.77 12.52
C TYR A 223 -12.61 8.60 11.62
N VAL A 224 -13.61 7.88 11.13
CA VAL A 224 -13.40 6.78 10.18
C VAL A 224 -12.72 7.29 8.90
N GLU A 225 -13.20 8.40 8.34
CA GLU A 225 -12.56 9.04 7.18
C GLU A 225 -11.09 9.41 7.45
N SER A 226 -10.80 9.96 8.63
CA SER A 226 -9.43 10.29 9.04
C SER A 226 -8.55 9.06 9.20
N GLN A 227 -9.06 7.96 9.77
CA GLN A 227 -8.32 6.70 9.92
C GLN A 227 -7.97 6.10 8.56
N VAL A 228 -8.92 6.11 7.62
CA VAL A 228 -8.67 5.65 6.25
C VAL A 228 -7.64 6.54 5.57
N TYR A 229 -7.76 7.87 5.68
CA TYR A 229 -6.77 8.80 5.13
C TYR A 229 -5.37 8.58 5.70
N GLN A 230 -5.25 8.39 7.01
CA GLN A 230 -3.99 8.06 7.64
C GLN A 230 -3.41 6.75 7.09
N GLY A 231 -4.23 5.71 6.95
CA GLY A 231 -3.85 4.44 6.33
C GLY A 231 -3.35 4.61 4.89
N VAL A 232 -3.96 5.51 4.12
CA VAL A 232 -3.54 5.84 2.74
C VAL A 232 -2.20 6.56 2.72
N VAL A 233 -2.02 7.60 3.53
CA VAL A 233 -0.77 8.37 3.59
C VAL A 233 0.39 7.51 4.10
N GLU A 234 0.15 6.67 5.11
CA GLU A 234 1.14 5.73 5.63
C GLU A 234 1.50 4.66 4.59
N ASN A 235 0.50 4.11 3.88
CA ASN A 235 0.76 3.17 2.78
C ASN A 235 1.60 3.80 1.66
N LEU A 236 1.40 5.09 1.39
CA LEU A 236 2.18 5.83 0.39
C LEU A 236 3.64 6.02 0.85
N ALA A 237 3.88 6.26 2.14
CA ALA A 237 5.25 6.26 2.68
C ALA A 237 5.91 4.86 2.55
N SER A 238 5.15 3.80 2.87
CA SER A 238 5.56 2.41 2.65
C SER A 238 5.83 2.09 1.17
N GLU A 239 5.03 2.62 0.24
CA GLU A 239 5.23 2.50 -1.21
C GLU A 239 6.57 3.07 -1.64
N GLN A 240 6.91 4.29 -1.21
CA GLN A 240 8.16 4.92 -1.61
C GLN A 240 9.37 4.21 -1.02
N ALA A 241 9.29 3.76 0.23
CA ALA A 241 10.35 2.97 0.86
C ALA A 241 10.59 1.63 0.13
N ALA A 242 9.52 0.87 -0.09
CA ALA A 242 9.60 -0.41 -0.80
C ALA A 242 10.09 -0.25 -2.25
N ARG A 243 9.66 0.82 -2.94
CA ARG A 243 10.14 1.16 -4.29
C ARG A 243 11.63 1.49 -4.29
N MET A 244 12.09 2.31 -3.35
CA MET A 244 13.51 2.65 -3.25
C MET A 244 14.36 1.39 -3.08
N VAL A 245 13.96 0.49 -2.17
CA VAL A 245 14.67 -0.78 -1.92
C VAL A 245 14.63 -1.68 -3.16
N ALA A 246 13.47 -1.83 -3.80
CA ALA A 246 13.33 -2.64 -5.02
C ALA A 246 14.16 -2.09 -6.19
N MET A 247 14.22 -0.78 -6.37
CA MET A 247 15.01 -0.13 -7.41
C MET A 247 16.51 -0.21 -7.15
N LYS A 248 16.93 -0.14 -5.88
CA LYS A 248 18.33 -0.40 -5.49
C LYS A 248 18.73 -1.83 -5.84
N ALA A 249 17.93 -2.82 -5.45
CA ALA A 249 18.17 -4.23 -5.79
C ALA A 249 18.20 -4.45 -7.31
N ALA A 250 17.29 -3.82 -8.07
CA ALA A 250 17.31 -3.90 -9.54
C ALA A 250 18.57 -3.27 -10.15
N THR A 251 19.08 -2.18 -9.58
CA THR A 251 20.32 -1.52 -10.02
C THR A 251 21.54 -2.40 -9.77
N ASP A 252 21.61 -3.03 -8.60
CA ASP A 252 22.69 -3.94 -8.22
C ASP A 252 22.67 -5.21 -9.10
N ASN A 253 21.49 -5.78 -9.32
CA ASN A 253 21.29 -6.92 -10.24
C ASN A 253 21.71 -6.58 -11.68
N GLY A 254 21.36 -5.38 -12.16
CA GLY A 254 21.81 -4.90 -13.47
C GLY A 254 23.33 -4.79 -13.54
N GLY A 255 23.99 -4.35 -12.46
CA GLY A 255 25.45 -4.27 -12.36
C GLY A 255 26.13 -5.64 -12.46
N SER A 256 25.59 -6.65 -11.77
CA SER A 256 26.07 -8.03 -11.86
C SER A 256 25.91 -8.58 -13.27
N LEU A 257 24.74 -8.38 -13.89
CA LEU A 257 24.47 -8.85 -15.26
C LEU A 257 25.40 -8.18 -16.29
N ILE A 258 25.73 -6.89 -16.12
CA ILE A 258 26.69 -6.20 -16.98
C ILE A 258 28.09 -6.82 -16.86
N LYS A 259 28.53 -7.19 -15.64
CA LYS A 259 29.83 -7.84 -15.43
C LYS A 259 29.89 -9.19 -16.14
N GLU A 260 28.84 -10.00 -16.03
CA GLU A 260 28.74 -11.29 -16.72
C GLU A 260 28.74 -11.12 -18.24
N LEU A 261 27.90 -10.23 -18.78
CA LEU A 261 27.84 -9.97 -20.21
C LEU A 261 29.17 -9.46 -20.78
N ARG A 262 29.95 -8.69 -20.00
CA ARG A 262 31.31 -8.26 -20.39
C ARG A 262 32.28 -9.43 -20.53
N LEU A 263 32.21 -10.43 -19.65
CA LEU A 263 33.04 -11.64 -19.77
C LEU A 263 32.69 -12.40 -21.04
N VAL A 264 31.39 -12.59 -21.31
CA VAL A 264 30.90 -13.26 -22.52
C VAL A 264 31.30 -12.48 -23.79
N TYR A 265 31.19 -11.15 -23.77
CA TYR A 265 31.62 -10.28 -24.87
C TYR A 265 33.11 -10.42 -25.16
N ASN A 266 33.96 -10.37 -24.13
CA ASN A 266 35.41 -10.48 -24.30
C ASN A 266 35.81 -11.83 -24.88
N LYS A 267 35.17 -12.92 -24.42
CA LYS A 267 35.37 -14.27 -24.97
C LYS A 267 34.96 -14.35 -26.44
N ALA A 268 33.78 -13.84 -26.79
CA ALA A 268 33.31 -13.81 -28.18
C ALA A 268 34.20 -12.95 -29.09
N ARG A 269 34.67 -11.80 -28.58
CA ARG A 269 35.60 -10.92 -29.29
C ARG A 269 36.93 -11.62 -29.57
N GLN A 270 37.51 -12.29 -28.58
CA GLN A 270 38.75 -13.05 -28.74
C GLN A 270 38.58 -14.17 -29.78
N ALA A 271 37.49 -14.94 -29.69
CA ALA A 271 37.18 -15.98 -30.67
C ALA A 271 37.06 -15.42 -32.10
N SER A 272 36.40 -14.28 -32.29
CA SER A 272 36.29 -13.60 -33.60
C SER A 272 37.65 -13.19 -34.14
N ILE A 273 38.50 -12.57 -33.31
CA ILE A 273 39.86 -12.15 -33.71
C ILE A 273 40.71 -13.38 -34.08
N THR A 274 40.66 -14.44 -33.28
CA THR A 274 41.41 -15.67 -33.57
C THR A 274 40.92 -16.33 -34.86
N GLN A 275 39.61 -16.36 -35.10
CA GLN A 275 39.03 -16.89 -36.33
C GLN A 275 39.48 -16.08 -37.56
N GLU A 276 39.35 -14.75 -37.51
CA GLU A 276 39.81 -13.86 -38.59
C GLU A 276 41.30 -14.05 -38.89
N LEU A 277 42.15 -14.13 -37.87
CA LEU A 277 43.59 -14.38 -38.05
C LEU A 277 43.87 -15.76 -38.65
N THR A 278 43.13 -16.80 -38.23
CA THR A 278 43.30 -18.17 -38.74
C THR A 278 42.87 -18.24 -40.21
N GLU A 279 41.79 -17.55 -40.59
CA GLU A 279 41.32 -17.45 -41.97
C GLU A 279 42.34 -16.71 -42.86
N ILE A 280 42.94 -15.61 -42.37
CA ILE A 280 43.99 -14.88 -43.10
C ILE A 280 45.23 -15.75 -43.32
N VAL A 281 45.75 -16.40 -42.28
CA VAL A 281 46.96 -17.23 -42.37
C VAL A 281 46.72 -18.48 -43.22
N GLY A 282 45.55 -19.12 -43.06
CA GLY A 282 45.15 -20.27 -43.87
C GLY A 282 45.00 -19.91 -45.35
N GLY A 283 44.39 -18.78 -45.66
CA GLY A 283 44.29 -18.26 -47.03
C GLY A 283 45.64 -17.91 -47.64
N ALA A 284 46.53 -17.28 -46.88
CA ALA A 284 47.88 -16.95 -47.34
C ALA A 284 48.77 -18.19 -47.59
N SER A 285 48.56 -19.27 -46.84
CA SER A 285 49.32 -20.52 -46.99
C SER A 285 48.81 -21.41 -48.13
N ALA A 286 47.62 -21.12 -48.66
CA ALA A 286 47.00 -21.86 -49.76
C ALA A 286 47.34 -21.30 -51.15
N VAL A 287 48.00 -20.14 -51.20
CA VAL A 287 48.53 -19.48 -52.42
C VAL A 287 50.02 -19.79 -52.54
#